data_AF-A0AAV0BW99-F1
#
_entry.id   AF-A0AAV0BW99-F1
#
_cell.length_a   1.000
_cell.length_b   1.000
_cell.length_c   1.000
_cell.angle_alpha   90.00
_cell.angle_beta   90.00
_cell.angle_gamma   90.00
#
_symmetry.space_group_name_H-M   'P 1'
#
loop_
_entity.id
_entity.type
_entity.pdbx_description
1 polymer ?
#
loop_
_entity_poly.entity_id
_entity_poly.type
_entity_poly.pdbx_seq_one_letter_code
_entity_poly.pdbx_strand_id
1 'polypeptide(L)'
;MEGIHSWNREAPLLMQVRLFNNGRAIKGTLLINKQIGPRKIQVRPSMVKVEKDPKLSANSTFNSLEIVAISHKPKRSYLSKYLIALLSYGGVPEDYFLDLMESALEETKTIYTNRRAALKAAVKYGDMDYEYTTAKIISSGVPLGEPYLRSCLSRLANMEKDHIKRGKLPISNTCYLMGTADPTGMLKHDEVCVILENGHVTGKVLVYKSPGLHFGDIHIMNAKYVQELDHIVGNAKYAIFFSTKGPISVATEIANSDFDGDMYWVSMNPQLLNYYKVSEPWSRAYVIPKAVSRRPSEFTPSELEYELLRIFLEGKKSGNNMALAADSWLACMDRFLTLGNNNYTHEKVELRRKMLHLIDLYYEALDAPQNWKEG
;
A
#
# COMPACT_ATOMS: atom_id res chain seq x y z
N MET A 1 40.27 -5.50 -16.98
CA MET A 1 40.09 -4.15 -16.44
C MET A 1 38.71 -4.08 -15.84
N GLU A 2 38.66 -3.64 -14.59
CA GLU A 2 37.63 -3.91 -13.59
C GLU A 2 36.21 -3.53 -14.02
N GLY A 3 35.31 -4.51 -13.94
CA GLY A 3 33.87 -4.27 -14.00
C GLY A 3 33.43 -3.48 -12.77
N ILE A 4 32.61 -2.46 -13.02
CA ILE A 4 32.01 -1.57 -12.04
C ILE A 4 31.05 -2.38 -11.15
N HIS A 5 31.59 -3.05 -10.14
CA HIS A 5 30.83 -3.63 -9.03
C HIS A 5 30.62 -2.56 -7.95
N SER A 6 29.59 -1.73 -8.09
CA SER A 6 29.22 -0.78 -7.02
C SER A 6 27.72 -0.58 -6.81
N TRP A 7 26.89 -1.58 -7.09
CA TRP A 7 25.46 -1.58 -6.73
C TRP A 7 25.08 -2.78 -5.86
N ASN A 8 25.78 -2.96 -4.75
CA ASN A 8 25.32 -3.76 -3.62
C ASN A 8 25.98 -3.19 -2.38
N ARG A 9 25.23 -2.50 -1.51
CA ARG A 9 25.75 -2.22 -0.16
C ARG A 9 24.82 -2.59 0.99
N GLU A 10 23.50 -2.66 0.79
CA GLU A 10 22.59 -3.10 1.85
C GLU A 10 21.50 -4.01 1.29
N ALA A 11 21.28 -5.16 1.93
CA ALA A 11 20.22 -6.08 1.56
C ALA A 11 18.84 -5.49 1.92
N PRO A 12 17.79 -5.74 1.11
CA PRO A 12 16.47 -5.17 1.37
C PRO A 12 15.90 -5.71 2.68
N LEU A 13 15.38 -4.81 3.52
CA LEU A 13 14.82 -5.15 4.83
C LEU A 13 13.69 -6.19 4.74
N LEU A 14 12.78 -5.99 3.80
CA LEU A 14 11.64 -6.86 3.52
C LEU A 14 11.65 -7.30 2.05
N MET A 15 11.24 -8.54 1.82
CA MET A 15 11.06 -9.12 0.48
C MET A 15 9.70 -9.81 0.41
N GLN A 16 8.83 -9.36 -0.49
CA GLN A 16 7.64 -10.11 -0.85
C GLN A 16 8.04 -11.27 -1.74
N VAL A 17 7.60 -12.48 -1.39
CA VAL A 17 8.04 -13.70 -2.08
C VAL A 17 6.90 -14.64 -2.48
N ARG A 18 7.21 -15.50 -3.44
CA ARG A 18 6.59 -16.80 -3.64
C ARG A 18 7.67 -17.87 -3.46
N LEU A 19 7.40 -18.84 -2.60
CA LEU A 19 8.32 -19.92 -2.30
C LEU A 19 7.60 -21.24 -2.56
N PHE A 20 8.14 -22.03 -3.46
CA PHE A 20 7.76 -23.42 -3.62
C PHE A 20 8.83 -24.30 -2.98
N ASN A 21 8.46 -25.11 -1.99
CA ASN A 21 9.43 -25.94 -1.28
C ASN A 21 8.79 -27.26 -0.84
N ASN A 22 9.37 -28.38 -1.26
CA ASN A 22 8.94 -29.73 -0.90
C ASN A 22 7.42 -29.96 -1.12
N GLY A 23 6.87 -29.44 -2.22
CA GLY A 23 5.45 -29.58 -2.55
C GLY A 23 4.51 -28.59 -1.85
N ARG A 24 5.03 -27.65 -1.05
CA ARG A 24 4.24 -26.56 -0.46
C ARG A 24 4.37 -25.28 -1.28
N ALA A 25 3.26 -24.56 -1.45
CA ALA A 25 3.26 -23.21 -2.00
C ALA A 25 3.10 -22.19 -0.86
N ILE A 26 4.06 -21.28 -0.76
CA ILE A 26 4.19 -20.30 0.32
C ILE A 26 4.16 -18.89 -0.29
N LYS A 27 3.34 -18.02 0.28
CA LYS A 27 3.21 -16.59 -0.07
C LYS A 27 3.34 -15.75 1.20
N GLY A 28 4.15 -14.69 1.13
CA GLY A 28 4.19 -13.66 2.16
C GLY A 28 5.42 -12.79 2.05
N THR A 29 5.77 -12.15 3.16
CA THR A 29 6.93 -11.27 3.27
C THR A 29 8.01 -11.93 4.14
N LEU A 30 9.26 -11.88 3.69
CA LEU A 30 10.44 -12.27 4.45
C LEU A 30 11.13 -11.03 5.01
N LEU A 31 11.45 -11.08 6.30
CA LEU A 31 12.28 -10.09 7.01
C LEU A 31 13.72 -10.58 7.09
N ILE A 32 14.68 -9.71 6.78
CA ILE A 32 16.09 -9.99 7.06
C ILE A 32 16.28 -10.11 8.58
N ASN A 33 16.79 -11.27 8.99
CA ASN A 33 17.10 -11.56 10.39
C ASN A 33 18.54 -12.10 10.49
N LYS A 34 19.43 -11.31 11.08
CA LYS A 34 20.85 -11.66 11.29
C LYS A 34 21.05 -12.76 12.34
N GLN A 35 20.06 -13.03 13.19
CA GLN A 35 20.16 -13.97 14.30
C GLN A 35 19.91 -15.44 13.91
N ILE A 36 19.21 -15.71 12.80
CA ILE A 36 18.86 -17.09 12.41
C ILE A 36 20.01 -17.84 11.70
N GLY A 37 21.06 -17.11 11.32
CA GLY A 37 22.21 -17.63 10.58
C GLY A 37 22.01 -17.64 9.06
N PRO A 38 23.08 -17.91 8.29
CA PRO A 38 23.03 -17.82 6.82
C PRO A 38 22.19 -18.94 6.18
N ARG A 39 21.59 -18.64 5.03
CA ARG A 39 20.85 -19.59 4.17
C ARG A 39 19.68 -20.30 4.87
N LYS A 40 19.02 -19.63 5.81
CA LYS A 40 17.79 -20.12 6.44
C LYS A 40 16.62 -19.20 6.12
N ILE A 41 15.46 -19.80 5.93
CA ILE A 41 14.18 -19.11 5.78
C ILE A 41 13.24 -19.69 6.83
N GLN A 42 12.65 -18.83 7.64
CA GLN A 42 11.60 -19.20 8.58
C GLN A 42 10.24 -18.85 7.97
N VAL A 43 9.34 -19.83 7.96
CA VAL A 43 8.00 -19.71 7.37
C VAL A 43 6.96 -19.85 8.48
N ARG A 44 5.98 -18.95 8.49
CA ARG A 44 4.84 -19.01 9.41
C ARG A 44 3.70 -19.83 8.80
N PRO A 45 2.85 -20.48 9.61
CA PRO A 45 1.71 -21.26 9.10
C PRO A 45 0.80 -20.45 8.16
N SER A 46 0.54 -19.17 8.46
CA SER A 46 -0.30 -18.28 7.63
C SER A 46 0.25 -18.01 6.23
N MET A 47 1.54 -18.24 6.01
CA MET A 47 2.19 -18.06 4.70
C MET A 47 2.01 -19.28 3.80
N VAL A 48 1.71 -20.46 4.36
CA VAL A 48 1.45 -21.67 3.58
C VAL A 48 0.06 -21.55 2.97
N LYS A 49 -0.02 -21.46 1.63
CA LYS A 49 -1.29 -21.34 0.90
C LYS A 49 -1.75 -22.68 0.32
N VAL A 50 -0.80 -23.55 0.01
CA VAL A 50 -1.07 -24.92 -0.44
C VAL A 50 -0.15 -25.87 0.32
N GLU A 51 -0.76 -26.85 0.98
CA GLU A 51 -0.03 -27.93 1.65
C GLU A 51 0.43 -29.00 0.67
N LYS A 52 1.43 -29.77 1.09
CA LYS A 52 1.93 -30.91 0.32
C LYS A 52 0.82 -31.94 0.13
N ASP A 53 0.58 -32.36 -1.12
CA ASP A 53 -0.29 -33.50 -1.42
C ASP A 53 0.40 -34.81 -0.97
N PRO A 54 -0.20 -35.59 -0.04
CA PRO A 54 0.35 -36.87 0.39
C PRO A 54 0.44 -37.91 -0.74
N LYS A 55 -0.36 -37.78 -1.80
CA LYS A 55 -0.41 -38.72 -2.93
C LYS A 55 0.69 -38.49 -3.97
N LEU A 56 1.33 -37.31 -3.97
CA LEU A 56 2.43 -36.98 -4.88
C LEU A 56 3.77 -37.44 -4.27
N SER A 57 4.56 -38.18 -5.05
CA SER A 57 5.90 -38.62 -4.64
C SER A 57 6.86 -37.44 -4.53
N ALA A 58 7.80 -37.49 -3.59
CA ALA A 58 8.75 -36.37 -3.36
C ALA A 58 9.64 -36.07 -4.59
N ASN A 59 9.83 -37.06 -5.45
CA ASN A 59 10.72 -37.00 -6.62
C ASN A 59 10.18 -36.12 -7.76
N SER A 60 8.92 -35.67 -7.70
CA SER A 60 8.32 -34.77 -8.71
C SER A 60 8.31 -33.29 -8.29
N THR A 61 8.92 -32.94 -7.16
CA THR A 61 8.91 -31.55 -6.65
C THR A 61 10.22 -30.83 -6.97
N PHE A 62 10.13 -29.54 -7.25
CA PHE A 62 11.27 -28.62 -7.32
C PHE A 62 11.21 -27.64 -6.15
N ASN A 63 12.30 -26.90 -5.91
CA ASN A 63 12.31 -25.82 -4.94
C ASN A 63 12.62 -24.52 -5.68
N SER A 64 11.85 -23.46 -5.44
CA SER A 64 12.07 -22.14 -6.03
C SER A 64 11.75 -21.03 -5.04
N LEU A 65 12.54 -19.95 -5.11
CA LEU A 65 12.29 -18.71 -4.39
C LEU A 65 12.20 -17.58 -5.40
N GLU A 66 11.03 -16.97 -5.50
CA GLU A 66 10.75 -15.85 -6.39
C GLU A 66 10.54 -14.59 -5.57
N ILE A 67 11.31 -13.54 -5.87
CA ILE A 67 11.16 -12.23 -5.24
C ILE A 67 10.23 -11.40 -6.11
N VAL A 68 9.07 -11.03 -5.55
CA VAL A 68 8.03 -10.24 -6.23
C VAL A 68 8.30 -8.75 -6.09
N ALA A 69 8.65 -8.32 -4.88
CA ALA A 69 8.93 -6.93 -4.54
C ALA A 69 9.88 -6.86 -3.34
N ILE A 70 10.56 -5.73 -3.19
CA ILE A 70 11.47 -5.46 -2.08
C ILE A 70 11.16 -4.12 -1.43
N SER A 71 11.43 -4.01 -0.12
CA SER A 71 11.53 -2.72 0.54
C SER A 71 12.66 -1.91 -0.08
N HIS A 72 12.35 -0.71 -0.55
CA HIS A 72 13.31 0.21 -1.15
C HIS A 72 12.96 1.64 -0.77
N LYS A 73 13.85 2.57 -1.12
CA LYS A 73 13.64 3.99 -0.89
C LYS A 73 12.28 4.43 -1.46
N PRO A 74 11.36 4.93 -0.62
CA PRO A 74 10.04 5.32 -1.08
C PRO A 74 10.11 6.41 -2.15
N LYS A 75 9.28 6.28 -3.18
CA LYS A 75 9.05 7.36 -4.15
C LYS A 75 8.26 8.50 -3.50
N ARG A 76 8.19 9.66 -4.17
CA ARG A 76 7.32 10.77 -3.75
C ARG A 76 5.90 10.24 -3.58
N SER A 77 5.31 10.55 -2.44
CA SER A 77 3.98 10.12 -2.06
C SER A 77 2.92 11.10 -2.55
N TYR A 78 1.73 10.57 -2.78
CA TYR A 78 0.56 11.29 -3.23
C TYR A 78 -0.63 10.91 -2.36
N LEU A 79 -1.47 11.90 -2.03
CA LEU A 79 -2.81 11.64 -1.55
C LEU A 79 -3.64 11.08 -2.71
N SER A 80 -4.55 10.15 -2.42
CA SER A 80 -5.56 9.68 -3.37
C SER A 80 -6.90 10.38 -3.11
N LYS A 81 -7.84 10.33 -4.06
CA LYS A 81 -9.21 10.84 -3.87
C LYS A 81 -9.89 10.26 -2.61
N TYR A 82 -9.64 8.98 -2.29
CA TYR A 82 -10.15 8.32 -1.09
C TYR A 82 -9.49 8.86 0.18
N LEU A 83 -8.16 8.98 0.17
CA LEU A 83 -7.41 9.50 1.33
C LEU A 83 -7.75 10.97 1.59
N ILE A 84 -7.91 11.79 0.54
CA ILE A 84 -8.39 13.18 0.67
C ILE A 84 -9.77 13.18 1.35
N ALA A 85 -10.73 12.39 0.86
CA ALA A 85 -12.07 12.34 1.43
C ALA A 85 -12.08 11.90 2.91
N LEU A 86 -11.25 10.91 3.27
CA LEU A 86 -11.10 10.45 4.66
C LEU A 86 -10.40 11.50 5.56
N LEU A 87 -9.38 12.18 5.05
CA LEU A 87 -8.72 13.26 5.78
C LEU A 87 -9.67 14.46 5.99
N SER A 88 -10.47 14.82 4.98
CA SER A 88 -11.52 15.84 5.11
C SER A 88 -12.57 15.43 6.13
N TYR A 89 -13.01 14.17 6.13
CA TYR A 89 -13.91 13.65 7.15
C TYR A 89 -13.31 13.73 8.56
N GLY A 90 -12.00 13.45 8.68
CA GLY A 90 -11.24 13.62 9.92
C GLY A 90 -11.00 15.07 10.33
N GLY A 91 -11.49 16.06 9.59
CA GLY A 91 -11.43 17.47 9.94
C GLY A 91 -10.24 18.24 9.36
N VAL A 92 -9.50 17.69 8.39
CA VAL A 92 -8.50 18.45 7.64
C VAL A 92 -9.20 19.52 6.80
N PRO A 93 -8.82 20.81 6.91
CA PRO A 93 -9.48 21.90 6.18
C PRO A 93 -9.37 21.75 4.66
N GLU A 94 -10.36 22.26 3.94
CA GLU A 94 -10.35 22.29 2.46
C GLU A 94 -9.15 23.07 1.91
N ASP A 95 -8.85 24.24 2.51
CA ASP A 95 -7.73 25.10 2.13
C ASP A 95 -6.39 24.34 2.12
N TYR A 96 -6.21 23.38 3.04
CA TYR A 96 -5.00 22.55 3.06
C TYR A 96 -4.80 21.79 1.74
N PHE A 97 -5.87 21.23 1.16
CA PHE A 97 -5.78 20.50 -0.10
C PHE A 97 -5.68 21.44 -1.30
N LEU A 98 -6.35 22.59 -1.24
CA LEU A 98 -6.23 23.63 -2.27
C LEU A 98 -4.80 24.18 -2.35
N ASP A 99 -4.16 24.43 -1.21
CA ASP A 99 -2.76 24.85 -1.13
C ASP A 99 -1.80 23.81 -1.74
N LEU A 100 -2.04 22.52 -1.48
CA LEU A 100 -1.26 21.44 -2.11
C LEU A 100 -1.44 21.40 -3.63
N MET A 101 -2.68 21.59 -4.10
CA MET A 101 -2.99 21.64 -5.52
C MET A 101 -2.35 22.86 -6.20
N GLU A 102 -2.48 24.05 -5.61
CA GLU A 102 -1.89 25.29 -6.13
C GLU A 102 -0.36 25.20 -6.19
N SER A 103 0.26 24.72 -5.10
CA SER A 103 1.70 24.47 -5.05
C SER A 103 2.15 23.50 -6.14
N ALA A 104 1.39 22.42 -6.38
CA ALA A 104 1.70 21.45 -7.42
C ALA A 104 1.57 22.05 -8.83
N LEU A 105 0.54 22.86 -9.09
CA LEU A 105 0.35 23.55 -10.35
C LEU A 105 1.47 24.57 -10.61
N GLU A 106 1.89 25.31 -9.59
CA GLU A 106 3.01 26.25 -9.70
C GLU A 106 4.33 25.53 -9.96
N GLU A 107 4.60 24.40 -9.27
CA GLU A 107 5.75 23.53 -9.58
C GLU A 107 5.78 23.18 -11.08
N THR A 108 4.64 22.88 -11.72
CA THR A 108 4.61 22.58 -13.17
C THR A 108 4.95 23.76 -14.07
N LYS A 109 4.74 25.01 -13.64
CA LYS A 109 5.12 26.20 -14.42
C LYS A 109 6.62 26.47 -14.30
N THR A 110 7.18 26.26 -13.11
CA THR A 110 8.61 26.53 -12.84
C THR A 110 9.56 25.62 -13.63
N ILE A 111 9.12 24.45 -14.10
CA ILE A 111 9.99 23.51 -14.84
C ILE A 111 10.55 24.11 -16.14
N TYR A 112 9.90 25.12 -16.72
CA TYR A 112 10.32 25.73 -17.99
C TYR A 112 11.39 26.80 -17.82
N THR A 113 11.54 27.35 -16.61
CA THR A 113 12.42 28.49 -16.33
C THR A 113 13.52 28.14 -15.33
N ASN A 114 13.29 27.13 -14.47
CA ASN A 114 14.22 26.72 -13.43
C ASN A 114 14.81 25.33 -13.76
N ARG A 115 16.11 25.31 -14.03
CA ARG A 115 16.85 24.08 -14.40
C ARG A 115 16.80 23.00 -13.32
N ARG A 116 16.83 23.38 -12.03
CA ARG A 116 16.74 22.43 -10.92
C ARG A 116 15.34 21.82 -10.82
N ALA A 117 14.29 22.62 -11.01
CA ALA A 117 12.92 22.13 -11.06
C ALA A 117 12.71 21.19 -12.27
N ALA A 118 13.21 21.58 -13.44
CA ALA A 118 13.21 20.76 -14.65
C ALA A 118 13.89 19.40 -14.41
N LEU A 119 15.09 19.40 -13.83
CA LEU A 119 15.83 18.18 -13.53
C LEU A 119 15.11 17.31 -12.50
N LYS A 120 14.56 17.91 -11.44
CA LYS A 120 13.78 17.18 -10.43
C LYS A 120 12.58 16.47 -11.06
N ALA A 121 11.85 17.15 -11.95
CA ALA A 121 10.73 16.57 -12.69
C ALA A 121 11.19 15.45 -13.64
N ALA A 122 12.30 15.65 -14.36
CA ALA A 122 12.84 14.67 -15.28
C ALA A 122 13.33 13.39 -14.57
N VAL A 123 13.97 13.52 -13.40
CA VAL A 123 14.38 12.37 -12.59
C VAL A 123 13.17 11.64 -12.02
N LYS A 124 12.16 12.37 -11.52
CA LYS A 124 10.93 11.79 -10.96
C LYS A 124 10.21 10.87 -11.95
N TYR A 125 10.18 11.26 -13.23
CA TYR A 125 9.51 10.52 -14.30
C TYR A 125 10.47 9.77 -15.20
N GLY A 126 11.73 9.61 -14.78
CA GLY A 126 12.77 9.05 -15.62
C GLY A 126 12.55 7.59 -16.00
N ASP A 127 11.83 6.82 -15.17
CA ASP A 127 11.40 5.44 -15.50
C ASP A 127 10.41 5.39 -16.69
N MET A 128 9.65 6.48 -16.92
CA MET A 128 8.74 6.60 -18.07
C MET A 128 9.41 7.21 -19.30
N ASP A 129 10.65 7.65 -19.16
CA ASP A 129 11.48 8.15 -20.25
C ASP A 129 12.46 7.06 -20.67
N TYR A 130 12.91 7.08 -21.93
CA TYR A 130 13.93 6.12 -22.36
C TYR A 130 15.23 6.42 -21.59
N GLU A 131 15.56 5.58 -20.62
CA GLU A 131 16.78 5.67 -19.79
C GLU A 131 17.09 7.07 -19.23
N TYR A 132 16.09 7.76 -18.65
CA TYR A 132 16.28 9.08 -18.04
C TYR A 132 16.84 10.14 -19.02
N THR A 133 16.60 10.00 -20.33
CA THR A 133 17.16 10.87 -21.38
C THR A 133 16.94 12.36 -21.12
N THR A 134 15.73 12.76 -20.71
CA THR A 134 15.41 14.16 -20.39
C THR A 134 16.31 14.69 -19.26
N ALA A 135 16.55 13.88 -18.23
CA ALA A 135 17.44 14.27 -17.12
C ALA A 135 18.90 14.36 -17.58
N LYS A 136 19.35 13.46 -18.46
CA LYS A 136 20.69 13.50 -19.07
C LYS A 136 20.87 14.78 -19.91
N ILE A 137 19.90 15.12 -20.77
CA ILE A 137 19.93 16.34 -21.60
C ILE A 137 20.04 17.59 -20.72
N ILE A 138 19.21 17.70 -19.68
CA ILE A 138 19.25 18.82 -18.72
C ILE A 138 20.59 18.82 -17.97
N SER A 139 21.19 17.66 -17.68
CA SER A 139 22.49 17.61 -17.00
C SER A 139 23.63 18.04 -17.92
N SER A 140 23.53 17.78 -19.22
CA SER A 140 24.59 18.04 -20.21
C SER A 140 24.79 19.50 -20.62
N GLY A 141 23.95 20.44 -20.20
CA GLY A 141 24.12 21.85 -20.59
C GLY A 141 22.91 22.44 -21.32
N VAL A 142 22.10 21.59 -21.95
CA VAL A 142 21.11 22.02 -22.95
C VAL A 142 20.13 23.06 -22.40
N PRO A 143 19.93 24.20 -23.09
CA PRO A 143 18.98 25.23 -22.66
C PRO A 143 17.54 24.70 -22.60
N LEU A 144 16.78 25.06 -21.57
CA LEU A 144 15.38 24.63 -21.40
C LEU A 144 14.43 25.09 -22.53
N GLY A 145 14.84 26.12 -23.28
CA GLY A 145 14.11 26.62 -24.43
C GLY A 145 14.33 25.81 -25.72
N GLU A 146 15.26 24.85 -25.73
CA GLU A 146 15.48 23.98 -26.88
C GLU A 146 14.18 23.20 -27.20
N PRO A 147 13.71 23.18 -28.46
CA PRO A 147 12.39 22.66 -28.82
C PRO A 147 12.11 21.23 -28.35
N TYR A 148 13.06 20.31 -28.49
CA TYR A 148 12.89 18.92 -28.06
C TYR A 148 12.77 18.82 -26.54
N LEU A 149 13.70 19.44 -25.80
CA LEU A 149 13.64 19.48 -24.34
C LEU A 149 12.35 20.14 -23.84
N ARG A 150 11.90 21.22 -24.48
CA ARG A 150 10.64 21.90 -24.14
C ARG A 150 9.42 21.00 -24.35
N SER A 151 9.43 20.16 -25.40
CA SER A 151 8.41 19.13 -25.61
C SER A 151 8.44 18.08 -24.49
N CYS A 152 9.63 17.58 -24.14
CA CYS A 152 9.81 16.66 -23.02
C CYS A 152 9.26 17.23 -21.71
N LEU A 153 9.65 18.46 -21.35
CA LEU A 153 9.13 19.14 -20.16
C LEU A 153 7.61 19.30 -20.19
N SER A 154 7.02 19.59 -21.35
CA SER A 154 5.56 19.68 -21.47
C SER A 154 4.85 18.35 -21.24
N ARG A 155 5.42 17.24 -21.70
CA ARG A 155 4.93 15.90 -21.35
C ARG A 155 4.97 15.66 -19.84
N LEU A 156 6.07 16.03 -19.17
CA LEU A 156 6.21 15.90 -17.72
C LEU A 156 5.20 16.78 -16.94
N ALA A 157 5.00 18.03 -17.37
CA ALA A 157 3.99 18.91 -16.78
C ALA A 157 2.58 18.34 -16.93
N ASN A 158 2.25 17.83 -18.13
CA ASN A 158 0.93 17.26 -18.39
C ASN A 158 0.68 16.00 -17.57
N MET A 159 1.69 15.14 -17.36
CA MET A 159 1.59 13.99 -16.45
C MET A 159 1.23 14.41 -15.02
N GLU A 160 1.85 15.45 -14.48
CA GLU A 160 1.50 15.93 -13.14
C GLU A 160 0.11 16.58 -13.12
N LYS A 161 -0.26 17.35 -14.15
CA LYS A 161 -1.63 17.90 -14.28
C LYS A 161 -2.68 16.79 -14.33
N ASP A 162 -2.40 15.69 -15.01
CA ASP A 162 -3.30 14.53 -15.09
C ASP A 162 -3.41 13.78 -13.76
N HIS A 163 -2.35 13.74 -12.95
CA HIS A 163 -2.42 13.28 -11.57
C HIS A 163 -3.35 14.17 -10.74
N ILE A 164 -3.16 15.50 -10.78
CA ILE A 164 -3.98 16.45 -10.04
C ILE A 164 -5.45 16.31 -10.42
N LYS A 165 -5.78 16.24 -11.73
CA LYS A 165 -7.15 16.02 -12.24
C LYS A 165 -7.80 14.74 -11.69
N ARG A 166 -7.00 13.71 -11.38
CA ARG A 166 -7.48 12.43 -10.83
C ARG A 166 -7.55 12.44 -9.29
N GLY A 167 -7.37 13.59 -8.64
CA GLY A 167 -7.31 13.69 -7.19
C GLY A 167 -6.05 13.07 -6.59
N LYS A 168 -4.92 13.11 -7.33
CA LYS A 168 -3.61 12.70 -6.82
C LYS A 168 -2.77 13.92 -6.48
N LEU A 169 -2.81 14.33 -5.21
CA LEU A 169 -2.10 15.53 -4.74
C LEU A 169 -0.73 15.17 -4.16
N PRO A 170 0.37 15.77 -4.64
CA PRO A 170 1.68 15.51 -4.08
C PRO A 170 1.78 16.08 -2.67
N ILE A 171 2.35 15.32 -1.74
CA ILE A 171 2.48 15.74 -0.34
C ILE A 171 3.88 15.43 0.21
N SER A 172 4.40 16.34 1.04
CA SER A 172 5.70 16.23 1.69
C SER A 172 5.60 15.57 3.07
N ASN A 173 6.73 15.07 3.58
CA ASN A 173 6.82 14.37 4.88
C ASN A 173 5.92 13.14 4.97
N THR A 174 5.71 12.44 3.85
CA THR A 174 4.99 11.17 3.81
C THR A 174 5.70 10.18 2.89
N CYS A 175 5.47 8.89 3.12
CA CYS A 175 6.05 7.82 2.33
C CYS A 175 5.16 6.57 2.35
N TYR A 176 5.35 5.68 1.38
CA TYR A 176 4.77 4.33 1.44
C TYR A 176 5.85 3.34 1.84
N LEU A 177 5.57 2.51 2.85
CA LEU A 177 6.49 1.52 3.38
C LEU A 177 5.81 0.15 3.45
N MET A 178 6.57 -0.91 3.18
CA MET A 178 6.08 -2.27 3.36
C MET A 178 5.93 -2.54 4.86
N GLY A 179 4.79 -3.10 5.25
CA GLY A 179 4.47 -3.41 6.65
C GLY A 179 4.87 -4.82 7.05
N THR A 180 5.30 -4.98 8.30
CA THR A 180 5.52 -6.29 8.91
C THR A 180 5.25 -6.28 10.41
N ALA A 181 5.18 -7.47 11.01
CA ALA A 181 5.07 -7.63 12.44
C ALA A 181 6.42 -7.45 13.15
N ASP A 182 6.41 -6.80 14.31
CA ASP A 182 7.58 -6.66 15.19
C ASP A 182 8.03 -8.04 15.73
N PRO A 183 9.23 -8.53 15.35
CA PRO A 183 9.75 -9.80 15.85
C PRO A 183 10.22 -9.73 17.31
N THR A 184 10.40 -8.54 17.89
CA THR A 184 10.92 -8.36 19.25
C THR A 184 9.83 -8.41 20.32
N GLY A 185 8.59 -8.09 19.93
CA GLY A 185 7.47 -7.97 20.87
C GLY A 185 7.60 -6.77 21.82
N MET A 186 8.42 -5.77 21.49
CA MET A 186 8.65 -4.61 22.34
C MET A 186 7.58 -3.53 22.16
N LEU A 187 7.08 -3.35 20.94
CA LEU A 187 6.05 -2.35 20.63
C LEU A 187 4.74 -2.62 21.38
N LYS A 188 4.15 -1.58 21.96
CA LYS A 188 2.75 -1.58 22.42
C LYS A 188 1.79 -1.48 21.25
N HIS A 189 0.51 -1.77 21.47
CA HIS A 189 -0.50 -1.85 20.42
C HIS A 189 -0.60 -0.57 19.57
N ASP A 190 -0.47 0.62 20.18
CA ASP A 190 -0.49 1.93 19.54
C ASP A 190 0.89 2.43 19.05
N GLU A 191 1.94 1.60 19.18
CA GLU A 191 3.30 1.92 18.80
C GLU A 191 3.71 1.23 17.48
N VAL A 192 4.50 1.95 16.68
CA VAL A 192 5.12 1.43 15.46
C VAL A 192 6.63 1.72 15.47
N CYS A 193 7.43 0.90 14.79
CA CYS A 193 8.82 1.27 14.49
C CYS A 193 8.94 1.53 12.99
N VAL A 194 9.40 2.71 12.60
CA VAL A 194 9.55 3.10 11.19
C VAL A 194 11.01 3.35 10.90
N ILE A 195 11.57 2.64 9.92
CA ILE A 195 12.99 2.74 9.53
C ILE A 195 13.07 3.38 8.14
N LEU A 196 13.68 4.56 8.06
CA LEU A 196 13.91 5.30 6.81
C LEU A 196 15.42 5.44 6.51
N GLU A 197 15.76 6.17 5.44
CA GLU A 197 17.15 6.41 5.02
C GLU A 197 18.02 6.99 6.13
N ASN A 198 17.46 7.97 6.85
CA ASN A 198 18.13 8.76 7.90
C ASN A 198 17.94 8.17 9.31
N GLY A 199 17.47 6.92 9.42
CA GLY A 199 17.25 6.24 10.68
C GLY A 199 15.77 6.14 11.06
N HIS A 200 15.52 6.04 12.37
CA HIS A 200 14.19 5.78 12.92
C HIS A 200 13.36 7.05 13.01
N VAL A 201 12.08 6.93 12.71
CA VAL A 201 11.10 8.00 12.98
C VAL A 201 10.67 7.93 14.44
N THR A 202 10.57 9.09 15.08
CA THR A 202 10.09 9.22 16.45
C THR A 202 8.94 10.21 16.54
N GLY A 203 7.94 9.90 17.37
CA GLY A 203 6.77 10.76 17.61
C GLY A 203 5.52 10.30 16.84
N LYS A 204 4.47 11.11 16.88
CA LYS A 204 3.18 10.75 16.27
C LYS A 204 3.28 10.70 14.75
N VAL A 205 2.66 9.69 14.15
CA VAL A 205 2.54 9.53 12.69
C VAL A 205 1.11 9.10 12.34
N LEU A 206 0.65 9.47 11.15
CA LEU A 206 -0.55 8.86 10.57
C LEU A 206 -0.17 7.63 9.76
N VAL A 207 -0.94 6.56 9.87
CA VAL A 207 -0.76 5.32 9.12
C VAL A 207 -2.07 4.96 8.42
N TYR A 208 -1.98 4.62 7.14
CA TYR A 208 -3.12 4.25 6.29
C TYR A 208 -2.70 3.22 5.24
N LYS A 209 -3.57 2.28 4.91
CA LYS A 209 -3.36 1.38 3.76
C LYS A 209 -4.33 1.74 2.64
N SER A 210 -3.77 2.01 1.46
CA SER A 210 -4.57 2.33 0.28
C SER A 210 -4.99 1.07 -0.48
N PRO A 211 -6.18 1.03 -1.08
CA PRO A 211 -7.38 1.82 -0.74
C PRO A 211 -8.06 1.30 0.54
N GLY A 212 -8.23 2.16 1.53
CA GLY A 212 -9.17 2.04 2.65
C GLY A 212 -10.31 3.04 2.49
N LEU A 213 -11.52 2.64 2.87
CA LEU A 213 -12.76 3.42 2.75
C LEU A 213 -13.45 3.71 4.09
N HIS A 214 -13.10 3.02 5.16
CA HIS A 214 -13.70 3.25 6.47
C HIS A 214 -13.14 4.52 7.10
N PHE A 215 -14.01 5.25 7.80
CA PHE A 215 -13.66 6.51 8.49
C PHE A 215 -12.50 6.33 9.50
N GLY A 216 -12.37 5.13 10.05
CA GLY A 216 -11.32 4.74 10.99
C GLY A 216 -10.09 4.07 10.38
N ASP A 217 -9.92 3.98 9.06
CA ASP A 217 -8.74 3.33 8.48
C ASP A 217 -7.45 4.14 8.61
N ILE A 218 -7.54 5.43 8.95
CA ILE A 218 -6.36 6.26 9.21
C ILE A 218 -6.13 6.27 10.71
N HIS A 219 -5.02 5.68 11.13
CA HIS A 219 -4.64 5.57 12.52
C HIS A 219 -3.60 6.63 12.88
N ILE A 220 -3.71 7.22 14.08
CA ILE A 220 -2.59 7.95 14.70
C ILE A 220 -1.81 6.94 15.54
N MET A 221 -0.55 6.72 15.18
CA MET A 221 0.36 5.79 15.87
C MET A 221 1.54 6.56 16.48
N ASN A 222 2.17 5.99 17.50
CA ASN A 222 3.40 6.51 18.08
C ASN A 222 4.63 5.79 17.49
N ALA A 223 5.39 6.48 16.64
CA ALA A 223 6.64 5.95 16.11
C ALA A 223 7.73 5.99 17.19
N LYS A 224 8.39 4.84 17.41
CA LYS A 224 9.43 4.68 18.44
C LYS A 224 10.60 3.87 17.90
N TYR A 225 11.79 4.24 18.33
CA TYR A 225 13.00 3.44 18.15
C TYR A 225 12.99 2.20 19.06
N VAL A 226 13.30 1.05 18.48
CA VAL A 226 13.42 -0.24 19.18
C VAL A 226 14.83 -0.76 18.97
N GLN A 227 15.67 -0.67 19.99
CA GLN A 227 17.09 -1.02 19.91
C GLN A 227 17.30 -2.50 19.57
N GLU A 228 16.43 -3.38 20.03
CA GLU A 228 16.48 -4.82 19.78
C GLU A 228 16.37 -5.15 18.28
N LEU A 229 15.71 -4.29 17.49
CA LEU A 229 15.62 -4.48 16.04
C LEU A 229 16.97 -4.33 15.36
N ASP A 230 17.89 -3.52 15.87
CA ASP A 230 19.22 -3.31 15.25
C ASP A 230 20.01 -4.62 15.21
N HIS A 231 19.88 -5.45 16.24
CA HIS A 231 20.50 -6.77 16.28
C HIS A 231 19.88 -7.76 15.29
N ILE A 232 18.62 -7.54 14.88
CA ILE A 232 17.89 -8.39 13.95
C ILE A 232 18.13 -7.93 12.51
N VAL A 233 17.87 -6.66 12.22
CA VAL A 233 17.82 -6.13 10.86
C VAL A 233 19.11 -5.45 10.42
N GLY A 234 19.94 -5.03 11.38
CA GLY A 234 21.15 -4.25 11.14
C GLY A 234 20.85 -2.94 10.43
N ASN A 235 21.56 -2.67 9.33
CA ASN A 235 21.44 -1.42 8.58
C ASN A 235 20.35 -1.45 7.51
N ALA A 236 19.58 -2.55 7.39
CA ALA A 236 18.54 -2.63 6.37
C ALA A 236 17.41 -1.63 6.68
N LYS A 237 16.89 -0.97 5.64
CA LYS A 237 16.00 0.19 5.75
C LYS A 237 14.68 0.01 5.01
N TYR A 238 13.77 0.96 5.22
CA TYR A 238 12.52 1.16 4.48
C TYR A 238 11.39 0.17 4.81
N ALA A 239 11.04 0.06 6.09
CA ALA A 239 9.85 -0.67 6.52
C ALA A 239 9.17 -0.01 7.72
N ILE A 240 7.93 -0.42 7.95
CA ILE A 240 7.18 -0.15 9.18
C ILE A 240 6.88 -1.47 9.90
N PHE A 241 7.18 -1.51 11.19
CA PHE A 241 6.92 -2.63 12.08
C PHE A 241 5.73 -2.29 12.97
N PHE A 242 4.78 -3.21 13.03
CA PHE A 242 3.58 -3.11 13.85
C PHE A 242 3.68 -4.04 15.06
N SER A 243 3.07 -3.63 16.16
CA SER A 243 3.00 -4.46 17.36
C SER A 243 2.32 -5.81 17.09
N THR A 244 2.81 -6.82 17.80
CA THR A 244 2.19 -8.15 17.90
C THR A 244 1.30 -8.28 19.13
N LYS A 245 1.04 -7.17 19.84
CA LYS A 245 0.19 -7.09 21.02
C LYS A 245 -1.16 -6.46 20.68
N GLY A 246 -2.17 -6.83 21.46
CA GLY A 246 -3.54 -6.36 21.31
C GLY A 246 -4.50 -7.49 20.97
N PRO A 247 -5.81 -7.22 21.03
CA PRO A 247 -6.84 -8.22 20.73
C PRO A 247 -6.91 -8.52 19.22
N ILE A 248 -6.60 -7.53 18.39
CA ILE A 248 -6.61 -7.59 16.93
C ILE A 248 -5.30 -6.97 16.43
N SER A 249 -4.79 -7.44 15.29
CA SER A 249 -3.61 -6.84 14.69
C SER A 249 -3.96 -5.48 14.09
N VAL A 250 -3.08 -4.49 14.26
CA VAL A 250 -3.26 -3.14 13.71
C VAL A 250 -3.43 -3.17 12.17
N ALA A 251 -2.76 -4.10 11.49
CA ALA A 251 -2.96 -4.30 10.05
C ALA A 251 -4.42 -4.62 9.70
N THR A 252 -5.07 -5.48 10.48
CA THR A 252 -6.48 -5.82 10.27
C THR A 252 -7.40 -4.62 10.51
N GLU A 253 -7.09 -3.78 11.49
CA GLU A 253 -7.85 -2.56 11.77
C GLU A 253 -7.73 -1.53 10.63
N ILE A 254 -6.57 -1.48 9.97
CA ILE A 254 -6.29 -0.59 8.83
C ILE A 254 -6.71 -1.29 7.52
N ALA A 255 -7.96 -1.07 7.11
CA ALA A 255 -8.51 -1.56 5.84
C ALA A 255 -8.39 -3.09 5.63
N ASN A 256 -8.56 -3.88 6.71
CA ASN A 256 -8.51 -5.35 6.69
C ASN A 256 -7.22 -5.89 6.02
N SER A 257 -6.09 -5.22 6.28
CA SER A 257 -4.78 -5.50 5.69
C SER A 257 -4.06 -6.65 6.41
N ASP A 258 -3.01 -7.19 5.78
CA ASP A 258 -2.10 -8.16 6.36
C ASP A 258 -0.62 -7.78 6.14
N PHE A 259 0.29 -8.74 6.33
CA PHE A 259 1.73 -8.56 6.14
C PHE A 259 2.31 -9.40 4.99
N ASP A 260 1.52 -9.68 3.95
CA ASP A 260 1.92 -10.50 2.80
C ASP A 260 2.51 -9.71 1.62
N GLY A 261 2.69 -8.40 1.81
CA GLY A 261 3.26 -7.44 0.88
C GLY A 261 2.61 -6.05 0.94
N ASP A 262 1.66 -5.83 1.86
CA ASP A 262 0.92 -4.58 1.97
C ASP A 262 1.81 -3.37 2.27
N MET A 263 1.45 -2.27 1.61
CA MET A 263 2.15 -0.98 1.68
C MET A 263 1.30 0.03 2.45
N TYR A 264 1.92 0.67 3.43
CA TYR A 264 1.29 1.63 4.32
C TYR A 264 1.80 3.03 4.02
N TRP A 265 0.88 3.94 3.77
CA TRP A 265 1.15 5.37 3.77
C TRP A 265 1.42 5.81 5.21
N VAL A 266 2.61 6.36 5.44
CA VAL A 266 3.04 6.91 6.72
C VAL A 266 3.26 8.40 6.53
N SER A 267 2.58 9.22 7.34
CA SER A 267 2.73 10.68 7.33
C SER A 267 3.26 11.19 8.65
N MET A 268 4.36 11.93 8.54
CA MET A 268 4.98 12.73 9.60
C MET A 268 4.60 14.22 9.45
N ASN A 269 3.59 14.53 8.63
CA ASN A 269 3.22 15.90 8.34
C ASN A 269 2.55 16.54 9.57
N PRO A 270 3.15 17.61 10.15
CA PRO A 270 2.65 18.20 11.40
C PRO A 270 1.28 18.85 11.23
N GLN A 271 0.97 19.42 10.07
CA GLN A 271 -0.36 20.01 9.83
C GLN A 271 -1.43 18.93 9.83
N LEU A 272 -1.20 17.80 9.15
CA LEU A 272 -2.14 16.69 9.16
C LEU A 272 -2.31 16.11 10.58
N LEU A 273 -1.23 15.96 11.33
CA LEU A 273 -1.30 15.48 12.72
C LEU A 273 -2.06 16.43 13.65
N ASN A 274 -2.03 17.74 13.36
CA ASN A 274 -2.76 18.74 14.13
C ASN A 274 -4.25 18.79 13.78
N TYR A 275 -4.59 18.63 12.51
CA TYR A 275 -5.98 18.74 12.05
C TYR A 275 -6.77 17.43 12.18
N TYR A 276 -6.13 16.29 11.92
CA TYR A 276 -6.84 15.02 11.78
C TYR A 276 -7.34 14.49 13.14
N LYS A 277 -8.61 14.10 13.16
CA LYS A 277 -9.31 13.49 14.29
C LYS A 277 -9.63 12.03 13.96
N VAL A 278 -9.22 11.14 14.85
CA VAL A 278 -9.40 9.69 14.70
C VAL A 278 -10.88 9.33 14.84
N SER A 279 -11.31 8.37 14.03
CA SER A 279 -12.59 7.68 14.16
C SER A 279 -12.38 6.25 14.63
N GLU A 280 -13.42 5.63 15.18
CA GLU A 280 -13.37 4.21 15.56
C GLU A 280 -12.98 3.33 14.35
N PRO A 281 -12.05 2.38 14.52
CA PRO A 281 -11.65 1.45 13.46
C PRO A 281 -12.83 0.63 12.94
N TRP A 282 -12.68 0.11 11.72
CA TRP A 282 -13.69 -0.78 11.17
C TRP A 282 -13.71 -2.09 11.96
N SER A 283 -14.88 -2.45 12.48
CA SER A 283 -15.15 -3.77 13.00
C SER A 283 -16.10 -4.48 12.06
N ARG A 284 -15.76 -5.71 11.66
CA ARG A 284 -16.63 -6.54 10.83
C ARG A 284 -17.95 -6.80 11.57
N ALA A 285 -19.06 -6.24 11.07
CA ALA A 285 -20.36 -6.35 11.71
C ALA A 285 -20.94 -7.78 11.62
N TYR A 286 -20.60 -8.54 10.58
CA TYR A 286 -21.14 -9.88 10.34
C TYR A 286 -20.04 -10.88 9.98
N VAL A 287 -19.99 -12.00 10.68
CA VAL A 287 -19.15 -13.15 10.31
C VAL A 287 -19.96 -13.99 9.33
N ILE A 288 -19.67 -13.85 8.03
CA ILE A 288 -20.23 -14.76 7.04
C ILE A 288 -19.55 -16.13 7.23
N PRO A 289 -20.33 -17.23 7.37
CA PRO A 289 -19.75 -18.56 7.43
C PRO A 289 -18.86 -18.80 6.21
N LYS A 290 -17.63 -19.30 6.42
CA LYS A 290 -16.83 -19.77 5.29
C LYS A 290 -17.62 -20.85 4.56
N ALA A 291 -17.80 -20.68 3.25
CA ALA A 291 -18.38 -21.72 2.43
C ALA A 291 -17.57 -23.02 2.62
N VAL A 292 -18.27 -24.13 2.87
CA VAL A 292 -17.62 -25.44 2.99
C VAL A 292 -17.12 -25.83 1.60
N SER A 293 -15.83 -25.61 1.35
CA SER A 293 -15.18 -25.97 0.09
C SER A 293 -14.51 -27.33 0.23
N ARG A 294 -14.80 -28.25 -0.70
CA ARG A 294 -14.11 -29.53 -0.84
C ARG A 294 -12.69 -29.29 -1.33
N ARG A 295 -11.71 -30.05 -0.83
CA ARG A 295 -10.33 -29.97 -1.34
C ARG A 295 -10.27 -30.52 -2.77
N PRO A 296 -9.39 -30.02 -3.64
CA PRO A 296 -9.20 -30.57 -4.99
C PRO A 296 -9.00 -32.10 -5.01
N SER A 297 -8.31 -32.63 -4.01
CA SER A 297 -8.05 -34.07 -3.82
C SER A 297 -9.28 -34.92 -3.49
N GLU A 298 -10.41 -34.29 -3.17
CA GLU A 298 -11.69 -34.93 -2.82
C GLU A 298 -12.62 -35.03 -4.03
N PHE A 299 -12.28 -34.43 -5.17
CA PHE A 299 -13.02 -34.56 -6.43
C PHE A 299 -12.45 -35.68 -7.30
N THR A 300 -13.32 -36.33 -8.06
CA THR A 300 -12.89 -37.13 -9.22
C THR A 300 -12.37 -36.20 -10.33
N PRO A 301 -11.56 -36.68 -11.29
CA PRO A 301 -11.02 -35.84 -12.36
C PRO A 301 -12.08 -35.04 -13.14
N SER A 302 -13.20 -35.68 -13.49
CA SER A 302 -14.29 -35.03 -14.23
C SER A 302 -15.07 -34.03 -13.39
N GLU A 303 -15.28 -34.30 -12.09
CA GLU A 303 -15.88 -33.32 -11.18
C GLU A 303 -14.97 -32.11 -11.00
N LEU A 304 -13.65 -32.33 -10.84
CA LEU A 304 -12.69 -31.24 -10.70
C LEU A 304 -12.65 -30.37 -11.95
N GLU A 305 -12.67 -30.97 -13.14
CA GLU A 305 -12.74 -30.24 -14.41
C GLU A 305 -14.01 -29.38 -14.50
N TYR A 306 -15.16 -29.96 -14.17
CA TYR A 306 -16.43 -29.22 -14.12
C TYR A 306 -16.39 -28.06 -13.13
N GLU A 307 -15.87 -28.30 -11.92
CA GLU A 307 -15.71 -27.29 -10.88
C GLU A 307 -14.79 -26.15 -11.32
N LEU A 308 -13.63 -26.46 -11.92
CA LEU A 308 -12.73 -25.45 -12.47
C LEU A 308 -13.39 -24.60 -13.56
N LEU A 309 -14.16 -25.22 -14.46
CA LEU A 309 -14.93 -24.51 -15.47
C LEU A 309 -16.02 -23.63 -14.85
N ARG A 310 -16.73 -24.11 -13.83
CA ARG A 310 -17.74 -23.33 -13.11
C ARG A 310 -17.12 -22.08 -12.47
N ILE A 311 -16.05 -22.24 -11.70
CA ILE A 311 -15.32 -21.12 -11.08
C ILE A 311 -14.86 -20.11 -12.13
N PHE A 312 -14.29 -20.60 -13.24
CA PHE A 312 -13.82 -19.74 -14.31
C PHE A 312 -14.96 -18.91 -14.90
N LEU A 313 -16.11 -19.53 -15.13
CA LEU A 313 -17.30 -18.84 -15.66
C LEU A 313 -17.92 -17.87 -14.65
N GLU A 314 -17.97 -18.24 -13.37
CA GLU A 314 -18.45 -17.36 -12.29
C GLU A 314 -17.53 -16.15 -12.11
N GLY A 315 -16.20 -16.36 -12.08
CA GLY A 315 -15.23 -15.27 -12.02
C GLY A 315 -15.34 -14.30 -13.21
N LYS A 316 -15.70 -14.81 -14.40
CA LYS A 316 -15.97 -13.98 -15.58
C LYS A 316 -17.31 -13.22 -15.52
N LYS A 317 -18.29 -13.76 -14.80
CA LYS A 317 -19.62 -13.14 -14.60
C LYS A 317 -19.67 -12.17 -13.43
N SER A 318 -18.81 -12.34 -12.43
CA SER A 318 -18.73 -11.44 -11.28
C SER A 318 -18.42 -10.03 -11.79
N GLY A 319 -19.40 -9.13 -11.68
CA GLY A 319 -19.23 -7.73 -12.05
C GLY A 319 -18.15 -7.07 -11.19
N ASN A 320 -17.72 -5.86 -11.56
CA ASN A 320 -16.79 -5.05 -10.77
C ASN A 320 -17.47 -4.47 -9.50
N ASN A 321 -18.14 -5.32 -8.71
CA ASN A 321 -18.91 -4.95 -7.50
C ASN A 321 -18.02 -4.17 -6.51
N MET A 322 -16.76 -4.56 -6.37
CA MET A 322 -15.77 -3.85 -5.56
C MET A 322 -15.54 -2.42 -6.04
N ALA A 323 -15.29 -2.22 -7.35
CA ALA A 323 -15.04 -0.89 -7.89
C ALA A 323 -16.30 -0.03 -7.83
N LEU A 324 -17.47 -0.62 -8.13
CA LEU A 324 -18.75 0.05 -8.03
C LEU A 324 -19.05 0.48 -6.60
N ALA A 325 -18.77 -0.37 -5.61
CA ALA A 325 -18.93 -0.02 -4.20
C ALA A 325 -18.02 1.15 -3.78
N ALA A 326 -16.75 1.11 -4.20
CA ALA A 326 -15.79 2.18 -3.91
C ALA A 326 -16.17 3.52 -4.55
N ASP A 327 -16.56 3.52 -5.83
CA ASP A 327 -17.00 4.74 -6.52
C ASP A 327 -18.34 5.26 -5.97
N SER A 328 -19.29 4.37 -5.65
CA SER A 328 -20.54 4.75 -4.98
C SER A 328 -20.31 5.34 -3.60
N TRP A 329 -19.36 4.77 -2.84
CA TRP A 329 -18.96 5.28 -1.54
C TRP A 329 -18.40 6.69 -1.68
N LEU A 330 -17.51 6.90 -2.66
CA LEU A 330 -16.89 8.20 -2.88
C LEU A 330 -17.94 9.27 -3.22
N ALA A 331 -18.92 8.95 -4.06
CA ALA A 331 -20.03 9.85 -4.37
C ALA A 331 -20.87 10.19 -3.13
N CYS A 332 -21.14 9.19 -2.27
CA CYS A 332 -21.85 9.43 -1.01
C CYS A 332 -21.03 10.31 -0.05
N MET A 333 -19.73 10.08 0.04
CA MET A 333 -18.82 10.85 0.89
C MET A 333 -18.69 12.29 0.43
N ASP A 334 -18.56 12.53 -0.88
CA ASP A 334 -18.51 13.87 -1.46
C ASP A 334 -19.78 14.68 -1.12
N ARG A 335 -20.96 14.07 -1.32
CA ARG A 335 -22.24 14.68 -0.91
C ARG A 335 -22.29 14.92 0.60
N PHE A 336 -21.82 13.96 1.41
CA PHE A 336 -21.81 14.08 2.86
C PHE A 336 -20.96 15.26 3.35
N LEU A 337 -19.77 15.46 2.75
CA LEU A 337 -18.87 16.56 3.06
C LEU A 337 -19.44 17.91 2.61
N THR A 338 -20.07 17.96 1.43
CA THR A 338 -20.69 19.19 0.87
C THR A 338 -21.85 19.72 1.72
N LEU A 339 -22.56 18.85 2.45
CA LEU A 339 -23.67 19.26 3.32
C LEU A 339 -23.22 20.11 4.54
N GLY A 340 -21.91 20.29 4.78
CA GLY A 340 -21.36 21.22 5.77
C GLY A 340 -21.67 20.86 7.23
N ASN A 341 -21.40 21.73 8.20
CA ASN A 341 -21.53 21.43 9.64
C ASN A 341 -22.96 21.55 10.20
N ASN A 342 -23.99 21.61 9.35
CA ASN A 342 -25.38 21.55 9.80
C ASN A 342 -25.65 20.13 10.31
N ASN A 343 -25.41 19.95 11.60
CA ASN A 343 -25.53 18.68 12.30
C ASN A 343 -26.99 18.23 12.26
N TYR A 344 -27.23 17.03 11.73
CA TYR A 344 -28.51 16.31 11.73
C TYR A 344 -29.55 16.68 10.66
N THR A 345 -29.15 16.76 9.40
CA THR A 345 -30.11 16.52 8.32
C THR A 345 -30.38 15.00 8.21
N HIS A 346 -31.64 14.62 7.96
CA HIS A 346 -32.02 13.22 7.68
C HIS A 346 -31.14 12.61 6.58
N GLU A 347 -30.80 13.42 5.56
CA GLU A 347 -29.92 13.03 4.46
C GLU A 347 -28.52 12.60 4.94
N LYS A 348 -27.89 13.31 5.88
CA LYS A 348 -26.57 12.93 6.41
C LYS A 348 -26.58 11.59 7.13
N VAL A 349 -27.63 11.33 7.90
CA VAL A 349 -27.79 10.04 8.61
C VAL A 349 -27.94 8.91 7.60
N GLU A 350 -28.76 9.11 6.56
CA GLU A 350 -28.95 8.13 5.51
C GLU A 350 -27.68 7.87 4.69
N LEU A 351 -26.95 8.93 4.32
CA LEU A 351 -25.66 8.83 3.62
C LEU A 351 -24.63 8.06 4.46
N ARG A 352 -24.55 8.34 5.76
CA ARG A 352 -23.64 7.60 6.67
C ARG A 352 -23.98 6.11 6.70
N ARG A 353 -25.27 5.77 6.80
CA ARG A 353 -25.73 4.37 6.77
C ARG A 353 -25.38 3.69 5.43
N LYS A 354 -25.61 4.37 4.30
CA LYS A 354 -25.25 3.87 2.96
C LYS A 354 -23.75 3.66 2.83
N MET A 355 -22.94 4.60 3.29
CA MET A 355 -21.48 4.48 3.25
C MET A 355 -20.97 3.28 4.06
N LEU A 356 -21.48 3.07 5.28
CA LEU A 356 -21.11 1.90 6.10
C LEU A 356 -21.42 0.58 5.39
N HIS A 357 -22.61 0.48 4.79
CA HIS A 357 -22.98 -0.70 4.01
C HIS A 357 -22.07 -0.91 2.78
N LEU A 358 -21.72 0.16 2.06
CA LEU A 358 -20.81 0.09 0.92
C LEU A 358 -19.38 -0.30 1.34
N ILE A 359 -18.92 0.14 2.52
CA ILE A 359 -17.64 -0.25 3.09
C ILE A 359 -17.62 -1.76 3.37
N ASP A 360 -18.66 -2.30 3.99
CA ASP A 360 -18.77 -3.73 4.26
C ASP A 360 -18.73 -4.53 2.96
N LEU A 361 -19.52 -4.16 1.95
CA LEU A 361 -19.50 -4.79 0.63
C LEU A 361 -18.12 -4.71 -0.03
N TYR A 362 -17.42 -3.58 0.10
CA TYR A 362 -16.10 -3.37 -0.47
C TYR A 362 -15.06 -4.33 0.15
N TYR A 363 -14.98 -4.37 1.48
CA TYR A 363 -14.04 -5.26 2.19
C TYR A 363 -14.38 -6.72 2.04
N GLU A 364 -15.65 -7.06 1.95
CA GLU A 364 -16.06 -8.40 1.61
C GLU A 364 -15.65 -8.83 0.20
N ALA A 365 -15.75 -7.92 -0.77
CA ALA A 365 -15.35 -8.20 -2.14
C ALA A 365 -13.83 -8.33 -2.31
N LEU A 366 -13.02 -7.64 -1.48
CA LEU A 366 -11.57 -7.83 -1.45
C LEU A 366 -11.19 -9.26 -1.06
N ASP A 367 -11.92 -9.83 -0.11
CA ASP A 367 -11.68 -11.17 0.44
C ASP A 367 -12.40 -12.29 -0.34
N ALA A 368 -13.37 -11.95 -1.20
CA ALA A 368 -14.23 -12.91 -1.89
C ALA A 368 -13.48 -13.96 -2.73
N PRO A 369 -12.44 -13.62 -3.52
CA PRO A 369 -11.69 -14.60 -4.30
C PRO A 369 -10.95 -15.63 -3.43
N GLN A 370 -10.63 -15.28 -2.18
CA GLN A 370 -9.91 -16.15 -1.25
C GLN A 370 -10.86 -17.02 -0.40
N ASN A 371 -12.12 -16.60 -0.24
CA ASN A 371 -13.08 -17.22 0.67
C ASN A 371 -14.19 -18.02 -0.04
N TRP A 372 -14.06 -18.31 -1.34
CA TRP A 372 -15.04 -19.06 -2.13
C TRP A 372 -16.47 -18.50 -2.00
N LYS A 373 -16.63 -17.18 -2.11
CA LYS A 373 -17.98 -16.60 -2.09
C LYS A 373 -18.64 -16.81 -3.46
N GLU A 374 -19.81 -17.44 -3.47
CA GLU A 374 -20.77 -17.29 -4.57
C GLU A 374 -21.16 -15.81 -4.61
N GLY A 375 -20.88 -15.16 -5.76
CA GLY A 375 -20.99 -13.71 -5.94
C GLY A 375 -22.38 -13.21 -6.29
#